data_AF-R5VW49-F1
#
_entry.id   AF-R5VW49-F1
#
_cell.length_a   1.000
_cell.length_b   1.000
_cell.length_c   1.000
_cell.angle_alpha   90.00
_cell.angle_beta   90.00
_cell.angle_gamma   90.00
#
_symmetry.space_group_name_H-M   'P 1'
#
loop_
_entity.id
_entity.type
_entity.pdbx_description
1 polymer ?
#
loop_
_entity_poly.entity_id
_entity_poly.type
_entity_poly.pdbx_seq_one_letter_code
_entity_poly.pdbx_strand_id
1 'polypeptide(L)'
;MEFIGTHTGTLSQGTFNGETAITIEITADTITVNGVEATITAYDAYEGFTLTIDGNVYYLMNGDYSGGVSLAFMSEDYSIIGSGFIKDSTGEEPGGEDPDPSVTIPTEFIGTHTGTLSQGTFNGETAITIEITADTITVNGVEATITAYDAYEGFTLTIDGNVYYLMNGDYSGGVSLAFMSEDYSIIGSGFIKDSTGEEPGGEDPEPSVTIPAEYIGIFSGELTSGTFYDETAIEITITASTITINGKEATITAYDETEGFTLMIDDVEFYLYNMDYDGGLVLAFMSADYEITGLDITKDSTSEEPVAGDALQGTWEDDNGNVFYFDGQGAGYYNNGESYDFTYSINDNTVSIEFASSFQYEVTITIQEDGTFSAYFDDYDYPFTLIFTKQ
;
A
#
# COMPACT_ATOMS: atom_id res chain seq x y z
N MET A 1 -26.25 3.39 -7.03
CA MET A 1 -25.91 4.76 -7.49
C MET A 1 -25.52 4.79 -8.97
N GLU A 2 -25.05 3.68 -9.55
CA GLU A 2 -24.55 3.57 -10.93
C GLU A 2 -25.52 4.01 -12.05
N PHE A 3 -26.84 3.80 -11.86
CA PHE A 3 -27.83 4.14 -12.89
C PHE A 3 -28.39 5.56 -12.79
N ILE A 4 -28.02 6.36 -11.78
CA ILE A 4 -28.57 7.72 -11.61
C ILE A 4 -28.19 8.59 -12.81
N GLY A 5 -29.18 9.33 -13.31
CA GLY A 5 -29.04 10.25 -14.44
C GLY A 5 -30.11 10.04 -15.51
N THR A 6 -29.96 10.79 -16.59
CA THR A 6 -30.84 10.73 -17.76
C THR A 6 -30.24 9.80 -18.80
N HIS A 7 -31.00 8.81 -19.25
CA HIS A 7 -30.59 7.85 -20.27
C HIS A 7 -31.50 7.99 -21.48
N THR A 8 -30.92 8.11 -22.68
CA THR A 8 -31.71 8.28 -23.90
C THR A 8 -31.40 7.19 -24.92
N GLY A 9 -32.38 6.90 -25.77
CA GLY A 9 -32.21 5.99 -26.91
C GLY A 9 -33.53 5.68 -27.59
N THR A 10 -33.57 4.54 -28.30
CA THR A 10 -34.74 4.16 -29.09
C THR A 10 -35.18 2.72 -28.83
N LEU A 11 -36.49 2.50 -28.79
CA LEU A 11 -37.09 1.18 -28.75
C LEU A 11 -36.82 0.45 -30.06
N SER A 12 -36.27 -0.75 -29.95
CA SER A 12 -36.13 -1.69 -31.06
C SER A 12 -37.47 -2.34 -31.45
N GLN A 13 -38.44 -2.37 -30.53
CA GLN A 13 -39.76 -2.96 -30.73
C GLN A 13 -40.83 -2.19 -29.95
N GLY A 14 -42.00 -2.00 -30.58
CA GLY A 14 -43.15 -1.33 -29.96
C GLY A 14 -43.02 0.18 -29.86
N THR A 15 -43.92 0.80 -29.11
CA THR A 15 -43.87 2.22 -28.72
C THR A 15 -44.27 2.35 -27.27
N PHE A 16 -43.70 3.34 -26.57
CA PHE A 16 -44.09 3.71 -25.22
C PHE A 16 -44.63 5.15 -25.27
N ASN A 17 -45.86 5.35 -24.76
CA ASN A 17 -46.60 6.61 -24.92
C ASN A 17 -46.72 7.12 -26.38
N GLY A 18 -46.73 6.20 -27.35
CA GLY A 18 -46.82 6.53 -28.77
C GLY A 18 -45.50 6.91 -29.43
N GLU A 19 -44.40 6.90 -28.69
CA GLU A 19 -43.07 7.24 -29.19
C GLU A 19 -42.14 6.03 -29.22
N THR A 20 -41.19 6.03 -30.15
CA THR A 20 -40.07 5.07 -30.18
C THR A 20 -38.84 5.62 -29.49
N ALA A 21 -38.73 6.94 -29.33
CA ALA A 21 -37.69 7.57 -28.53
C ALA A 21 -38.03 7.39 -27.05
N ILE A 22 -37.00 7.08 -26.26
CA ILE A 22 -37.13 6.86 -24.83
C ILE A 22 -36.11 7.71 -24.10
N THR A 23 -36.58 8.38 -23.06
CA THR A 23 -35.81 9.05 -22.03
C THR A 23 -36.16 8.40 -20.70
N ILE A 24 -35.16 7.90 -19.99
CA ILE A 24 -35.31 7.31 -18.65
C ILE A 24 -34.54 8.20 -17.69
N GLU A 25 -35.21 8.74 -16.68
CA GLU A 25 -34.56 9.53 -15.64
C GLU A 25 -34.59 8.74 -14.34
N ILE A 26 -33.42 8.50 -13.76
CA ILE A 26 -33.26 7.76 -12.52
C ILE A 26 -32.67 8.70 -11.49
N THR A 27 -33.38 8.91 -10.39
CA THR A 27 -32.89 9.66 -9.23
C THR A 27 -32.69 8.70 -8.05
N ALA A 28 -32.29 9.22 -6.89
CA ALA A 28 -32.22 8.43 -5.67
C ALA A 28 -33.57 7.84 -5.25
N ASP A 29 -34.67 8.53 -5.56
CA ASP A 29 -36.01 8.22 -5.05
C ASP A 29 -37.01 7.78 -6.12
N THR A 30 -36.79 8.15 -7.38
CA THR A 30 -37.77 7.97 -8.46
C THR A 30 -37.14 7.48 -9.76
N ILE A 31 -37.95 6.80 -10.57
CA ILE A 31 -37.64 6.45 -11.96
C ILE A 31 -38.76 7.02 -12.82
N THR A 32 -38.44 7.78 -13.86
CA THR A 32 -39.41 8.21 -14.88
C THR A 32 -39.05 7.65 -16.24
N VAL A 33 -40.05 7.30 -17.05
CA VAL A 33 -39.90 6.88 -18.44
C VAL A 33 -40.74 7.81 -19.31
N ASN A 34 -40.11 8.56 -20.21
CA ASN A 34 -40.71 9.66 -20.97
C ASN A 34 -41.52 10.62 -20.08
N GLY A 35 -40.99 10.95 -18.90
CA GLY A 35 -41.62 11.85 -17.93
C GLY A 35 -42.79 11.26 -17.15
N VAL A 36 -43.10 9.95 -17.32
CA VAL A 36 -44.08 9.24 -16.49
C VAL A 36 -43.38 8.53 -15.35
N GLU A 37 -43.71 8.89 -14.11
CA GLU A 37 -43.15 8.27 -12.91
C GLU A 37 -43.60 6.82 -12.77
N ALA A 38 -42.62 5.93 -12.55
CA ALA A 38 -42.81 4.52 -12.36
C ALA A 38 -42.93 4.17 -10.87
N THR A 39 -43.84 3.25 -10.54
CA THR A 39 -43.85 2.62 -9.22
C THR A 39 -42.84 1.48 -9.21
N ILE A 40 -41.81 1.58 -8.38
CA ILE A 40 -40.82 0.50 -8.19
C ILE A 40 -41.46 -0.58 -7.32
N THR A 41 -41.56 -1.80 -7.86
CA THR A 41 -42.22 -2.93 -7.18
C THR A 41 -41.23 -3.96 -6.66
N ALA A 42 -40.07 -4.09 -7.31
CA ALA A 42 -38.97 -4.93 -6.87
C ALA A 42 -37.65 -4.43 -7.45
N TYR A 43 -36.54 -4.81 -6.80
CA TYR A 43 -35.18 -4.64 -7.29
C TYR A 43 -34.40 -5.93 -7.03
N ASP A 44 -33.69 -6.40 -8.05
CA ASP A 44 -32.72 -7.49 -7.97
C ASP A 44 -31.40 -7.01 -8.59
N ALA A 45 -30.27 -7.37 -7.97
CA ALA A 45 -28.95 -6.91 -8.42
C ALA A 45 -28.55 -7.45 -9.81
N TYR A 46 -29.09 -8.59 -10.23
CA TYR A 46 -28.82 -9.20 -11.52
C TYR A 46 -29.93 -8.91 -12.54
N GLU A 47 -31.19 -8.84 -12.10
CA GLU A 47 -32.34 -8.65 -13.00
C GLU A 47 -32.82 -7.19 -13.13
N GLY A 48 -32.31 -6.28 -12.28
CA GLY A 48 -32.65 -4.85 -12.29
C GLY A 48 -33.96 -4.50 -11.59
N PHE A 49 -34.60 -3.42 -12.03
CA PHE A 49 -35.85 -2.91 -11.46
C PHE A 49 -37.07 -3.52 -12.15
N THR A 50 -38.07 -3.92 -11.34
CA THR A 50 -39.43 -4.18 -11.82
C THR A 50 -40.30 -2.95 -11.56
N LEU A 51 -40.82 -2.39 -12.64
CA LEU A 51 -41.55 -1.13 -12.66
C LEU A 51 -43.02 -1.37 -12.99
N THR A 52 -43.92 -0.61 -12.37
CA THR A 52 -45.31 -0.48 -12.80
C THR A 52 -45.56 0.93 -13.30
N ILE A 53 -46.00 1.05 -14.57
CA ILE A 53 -46.38 2.33 -15.18
C ILE A 53 -47.78 2.16 -15.78
N ASP A 54 -48.72 3.01 -15.36
CA ASP A 54 -50.14 2.94 -15.76
C ASP A 54 -50.79 1.55 -15.61
N GLY A 55 -50.35 0.79 -14.60
CA GLY A 55 -50.85 -0.56 -14.30
C GLY A 55 -50.25 -1.67 -15.15
N ASN A 56 -49.30 -1.38 -16.04
CA ASN A 56 -48.54 -2.37 -16.81
C ASN A 56 -47.15 -2.57 -16.19
N VAL A 57 -46.63 -3.80 -16.30
CA VAL A 57 -45.33 -4.20 -15.75
C VAL A 57 -44.24 -4.04 -16.80
N TYR A 58 -43.12 -3.44 -16.38
CA TYR A 58 -41.91 -3.24 -17.17
C TYR A 58 -40.67 -3.64 -16.38
N TYR A 59 -39.61 -4.00 -17.10
CA TYR A 59 -38.31 -4.32 -16.55
C TYR A 59 -37.28 -3.31 -17.04
N LEU A 60 -36.45 -2.83 -16.12
CA LEU A 60 -35.33 -1.92 -16.39
C LEU A 60 -34.06 -2.53 -15.82
N MET A 61 -33.15 -2.97 -16.69
CA MET A 61 -31.97 -3.74 -16.31
C MET A 61 -30.71 -3.20 -16.97
N ASN A 62 -29.55 -3.59 -16.44
CA ASN A 62 -28.30 -3.39 -17.17
C ASN A 62 -28.26 -4.35 -18.36
N GLY A 63 -28.27 -3.78 -19.56
CA GLY A 63 -28.18 -4.46 -20.84
C GLY A 63 -26.74 -4.70 -21.32
N ASP A 64 -25.75 -4.14 -20.63
CA ASP A 64 -24.33 -4.39 -20.91
C ASP A 64 -23.70 -5.23 -19.78
N TYR A 65 -23.50 -6.51 -20.10
CA TYR A 65 -22.85 -7.48 -19.22
C TYR A 65 -21.31 -7.36 -19.22
N SER A 66 -20.75 -6.39 -19.96
CA SER A 66 -19.31 -6.14 -20.11
C SER A 66 -18.80 -4.89 -19.39
N GLY A 67 -19.61 -4.32 -18.48
CA GLY A 67 -19.17 -3.28 -17.54
C GLY A 67 -19.52 -1.84 -17.93
N GLY A 68 -20.22 -1.62 -19.05
CA GLY A 68 -20.82 -0.32 -19.37
C GLY A 68 -22.18 -0.11 -18.70
N VAL A 69 -22.58 1.15 -18.49
CA VAL A 69 -23.96 1.49 -18.12
C VAL A 69 -24.79 1.62 -19.40
N SER A 70 -25.37 0.51 -19.83
CA SER A 70 -26.30 0.49 -20.97
C SER A 70 -27.63 -0.07 -20.53
N LEU A 71 -28.66 0.76 -20.38
CA LEU A 71 -29.94 0.25 -19.88
C LEU A 71 -30.72 -0.49 -20.98
N ALA A 72 -31.51 -1.48 -20.54
CA ALA A 72 -32.55 -2.13 -21.32
C ALA A 72 -33.91 -1.97 -20.64
N PHE A 73 -34.92 -1.61 -21.43
CA PHE A 73 -36.31 -1.38 -21.02
C PHE A 73 -37.24 -2.28 -21.82
N MET A 74 -38.04 -3.09 -21.14
CA MET A 74 -38.95 -4.02 -21.80
C MET A 74 -40.27 -4.19 -21.04
N SER A 75 -41.37 -4.46 -21.75
CA SER A 75 -42.64 -4.86 -21.13
C SER A 75 -42.64 -6.34 -20.78
N GLU A 76 -43.49 -6.75 -19.83
CA GLU A 76 -43.63 -8.15 -19.41
C GLU A 76 -43.98 -9.11 -20.55
N ASP A 77 -44.78 -8.66 -21.50
CA ASP A 77 -45.18 -9.43 -22.68
C ASP A 77 -44.20 -9.29 -23.87
N TYR A 78 -43.07 -8.59 -23.67
CA TYR A 78 -42.07 -8.28 -24.68
C TYR A 78 -42.62 -7.56 -25.92
N SER A 79 -43.79 -6.91 -25.82
CA SER A 79 -44.34 -6.10 -26.92
C SER A 79 -43.58 -4.78 -27.11
N ILE A 80 -42.93 -4.29 -26.05
CA ILE A 80 -42.05 -3.12 -26.04
C ILE A 80 -40.65 -3.59 -25.63
N ILE A 81 -39.63 -3.28 -26.43
CA ILE A 81 -38.24 -3.63 -26.14
C ILE A 81 -37.32 -2.52 -26.64
N GLY A 82 -36.46 -2.01 -25.75
CA GLY A 82 -35.30 -1.21 -26.11
C GLY A 82 -34.10 -1.60 -25.25
N SER A 83 -32.92 -1.45 -25.84
CA SER A 83 -31.63 -1.72 -25.21
C SER A 83 -30.63 -0.74 -25.78
N GLY A 84 -29.51 -0.51 -25.09
CA GLY A 84 -28.54 0.47 -25.59
C GLY A 84 -28.87 1.89 -25.17
N PHE A 85 -29.66 2.10 -24.10
CA PHE A 85 -29.89 3.45 -23.59
C PHE A 85 -28.63 3.91 -22.87
N ILE A 86 -28.08 5.04 -23.33
CA ILE A 86 -26.81 5.56 -22.85
C ILE A 86 -27.10 6.77 -21.97
N LYS A 87 -26.38 6.88 -20.85
CA LYS A 87 -26.42 8.05 -19.98
C LYS A 87 -25.99 9.29 -20.77
N ASP A 88 -26.83 10.31 -20.80
CA ASP A 88 -26.53 11.59 -21.43
C ASP A 88 -25.42 12.30 -20.63
N SER A 89 -24.33 12.62 -21.30
CA SER A 89 -23.16 13.30 -20.74
C SER A 89 -23.26 14.83 -20.82
N THR A 90 -24.40 15.39 -21.25
CA THR A 90 -24.52 16.81 -21.62
C THR A 90 -25.55 17.66 -20.85
N GLY A 91 -26.22 17.12 -19.83
CA GLY A 91 -27.28 17.82 -19.10
C GLY A 91 -26.82 18.42 -17.76
N GLU A 92 -26.83 19.76 -17.65
CA GLU A 92 -26.86 20.47 -16.36
C GLU A 92 -27.97 19.88 -15.47
N GLU A 93 -27.64 19.48 -14.24
CA GLU A 93 -28.64 19.08 -13.26
C GLU A 93 -29.67 20.22 -13.05
N PRO A 94 -30.98 19.96 -13.14
CA PRO A 94 -31.99 20.94 -12.79
C PRO A 94 -32.06 21.08 -11.27
N GLY A 95 -31.30 22.05 -10.76
CA GLY A 95 -31.42 22.75 -9.49
C GLY A 95 -32.31 22.13 -8.41
N GLY A 96 -31.81 21.10 -7.74
CA GLY A 96 -31.85 21.04 -6.28
C GLY A 96 -30.59 21.71 -5.76
N GLU A 97 -30.61 22.24 -4.53
CA GLU A 97 -29.33 22.45 -3.83
C GLU A 97 -28.63 21.09 -3.83
N ASP A 98 -27.57 20.97 -4.63
CA ASP A 98 -26.75 19.77 -4.73
C ASP A 98 -26.36 19.39 -3.30
N PRO A 99 -26.87 18.27 -2.76
CA PRO A 99 -26.26 17.71 -1.58
C PRO A 99 -24.87 17.28 -2.07
N ASP A 100 -23.89 18.15 -1.84
CA ASP A 100 -22.45 17.96 -2.08
C ASP A 100 -22.18 16.47 -2.31
N PRO A 101 -21.93 16.02 -3.56
CA PRO A 101 -21.95 14.61 -3.89
C PRO A 101 -20.92 13.95 -3.00
N SER A 102 -21.37 13.33 -1.91
CA SER A 102 -20.47 12.63 -1.01
C SER A 102 -20.09 11.35 -1.74
N VAL A 103 -19.10 11.47 -2.62
CA VAL A 103 -18.42 10.33 -3.22
C VAL A 103 -17.88 9.54 -2.05
N THR A 104 -18.57 8.46 -1.71
CA THR A 104 -18.15 7.60 -0.61
C THR A 104 -16.92 6.85 -1.10
N ILE A 105 -15.77 7.19 -0.55
CA ILE A 105 -14.50 6.55 -0.92
C ILE A 105 -14.53 5.10 -0.40
N PRO A 106 -14.34 4.10 -1.26
CA PRO A 106 -14.28 2.71 -0.82
C PRO A 106 -13.13 2.48 0.14
N THR A 107 -13.39 1.67 1.16
CA THR A 107 -12.45 1.43 2.26
C THR A 107 -11.15 0.76 1.81
N GLU A 108 -11.16 0.02 0.69
CA GLU A 108 -9.95 -0.58 0.15
C GLU A 108 -8.90 0.49 -0.25
N PHE A 109 -9.35 1.66 -0.73
CA PHE A 109 -8.48 2.75 -1.16
C PHE A 109 -7.95 3.60 -0.02
N ILE A 110 -8.65 3.64 1.13
CA ILE A 110 -8.27 4.48 2.29
C ILE A 110 -6.88 4.11 2.79
N GLY A 111 -5.95 5.06 2.78
CA GLY A 111 -4.57 4.90 3.20
C GLY A 111 -3.65 5.85 2.44
N THR A 112 -2.38 5.82 2.78
CA THR A 112 -1.32 6.52 2.04
C THR A 112 -0.79 5.60 0.95
N HIS A 113 -0.57 6.12 -0.25
CA HIS A 113 0.00 5.36 -1.36
C HIS A 113 1.20 6.11 -1.92
N THR A 114 2.32 5.43 -2.06
CA THR A 114 3.57 6.04 -2.52
C THR A 114 4.08 5.42 -3.81
N GLY A 115 4.81 6.22 -4.60
CA GLY A 115 5.39 5.76 -5.85
C GLY A 115 6.00 6.89 -6.67
N THR A 116 6.28 6.61 -7.96
CA THR A 116 6.94 7.57 -8.85
C THR A 116 6.21 7.73 -10.18
N LEU A 117 6.24 8.94 -10.73
CA LEU A 117 5.78 9.23 -12.08
C LEU A 117 6.76 8.63 -13.09
N SER A 118 6.23 7.87 -14.05
CA SER A 118 6.96 7.40 -15.23
C SER A 118 7.06 8.48 -16.31
N GLN A 119 6.20 9.51 -16.25
CA GLN A 119 6.19 10.63 -17.17
C GLN A 119 5.75 11.93 -16.47
N GLY A 120 6.45 13.03 -16.78
CA GLY A 120 6.13 14.36 -16.27
C GLY A 120 6.59 14.59 -14.83
N THR A 121 6.14 15.69 -14.24
CA THR A 121 6.31 16.01 -12.83
C THR A 121 5.01 16.59 -12.28
N PHE A 122 4.73 16.34 -11.00
CA PHE A 122 3.63 16.97 -10.28
C PHE A 122 4.22 17.86 -9.19
N ASN A 123 3.88 19.15 -9.22
CA ASN A 123 4.51 20.17 -8.36
C ASN A 123 6.05 20.21 -8.40
N GLY A 124 6.65 19.78 -9.52
CA GLY A 124 8.10 19.75 -9.71
C GLY A 124 8.78 18.46 -9.24
N GLU A 125 8.05 17.55 -8.62
CA GLU A 125 8.54 16.27 -8.11
C GLU A 125 8.12 15.12 -9.03
N THR A 126 8.93 14.05 -9.05
CA THR A 126 8.54 12.76 -9.65
C THR A 126 8.04 11.76 -8.61
N ALA A 127 8.44 11.93 -7.34
CA ALA A 127 7.87 11.18 -6.23
C ALA A 127 6.46 11.68 -5.93
N ILE A 128 5.54 10.75 -5.71
CA ILE A 128 4.14 11.05 -5.43
C ILE A 128 3.71 10.28 -4.18
N THR A 129 3.06 11.01 -3.29
CA THR A 129 2.31 10.50 -2.13
C THR A 129 0.84 10.85 -2.33
N ILE A 130 -0.03 9.85 -2.29
CA ILE A 130 -1.48 10.01 -2.40
C ILE A 130 -2.09 9.58 -1.07
N GLU A 131 -2.71 10.50 -0.34
CA GLU A 131 -3.40 10.16 0.90
C GLU A 131 -4.90 10.13 0.63
N ILE A 132 -5.52 8.99 0.92
CA ILE A 132 -6.94 8.76 0.70
C ILE A 132 -7.58 8.55 2.07
N THR A 133 -8.50 9.43 2.46
CA THR A 133 -9.32 9.27 3.67
C THR A 133 -10.74 8.83 3.30
N ALA A 134 -11.65 8.78 4.26
CA ALA A 134 -13.07 8.52 3.97
C ALA A 134 -13.73 9.67 3.19
N ASP A 135 -13.18 10.88 3.29
CA ASP A 135 -13.80 12.12 2.80
C ASP A 135 -12.94 12.87 1.78
N THR A 136 -11.63 12.66 1.75
CA THR A 136 -10.68 13.46 0.96
C THR A 136 -9.63 12.61 0.25
N ILE A 137 -9.09 13.16 -0.84
CA ILE A 137 -7.90 12.65 -1.52
C ILE A 137 -6.90 13.80 -1.63
N THR A 138 -5.66 13.61 -1.19
CA THR A 138 -4.55 14.54 -1.42
C THR A 138 -3.52 13.91 -2.34
N VAL A 139 -2.83 14.73 -3.14
CA VAL A 139 -1.68 14.33 -3.95
C VAL A 139 -0.53 15.29 -3.63
N ASN A 140 0.57 14.77 -3.08
CA ASN A 140 1.69 15.55 -2.53
C ASN A 140 1.21 16.69 -1.60
N GLY A 141 0.24 16.38 -0.73
CA GLY A 141 -0.35 17.35 0.21
C GLY A 141 -1.29 18.38 -0.40
N VAL A 142 -1.58 18.32 -1.71
CA VAL A 142 -2.60 19.16 -2.36
C VAL A 142 -3.92 18.41 -2.41
N GLU A 143 -4.93 18.95 -1.75
CA GLU A 143 -6.28 18.39 -1.72
C GLU A 143 -6.93 18.44 -3.10
N ALA A 144 -7.45 17.29 -3.54
CA ALA A 144 -8.18 17.14 -4.77
C ALA A 144 -9.68 17.30 -4.55
N THR A 145 -10.36 17.97 -5.48
CA THR A 145 -11.81 17.90 -5.56
C THR A 145 -12.20 16.63 -6.30
N ILE A 146 -12.88 15.71 -5.62
CA ILE A 146 -13.38 14.47 -6.22
C ILE A 146 -14.63 14.79 -7.02
N THR A 147 -14.57 14.63 -8.35
CA THR A 147 -15.71 14.94 -9.23
C THR A 147 -16.50 13.69 -9.63
N ALA A 148 -15.87 12.51 -9.59
CA ALA A 148 -16.51 11.23 -9.84
C ALA A 148 -15.71 10.07 -9.23
N TYR A 149 -16.40 8.95 -8.99
CA TYR A 149 -15.79 7.64 -8.75
C TYR A 149 -16.56 6.57 -9.53
N ASP A 150 -15.83 5.71 -10.22
CA ASP A 150 -16.31 4.51 -10.87
C ASP A 150 -15.46 3.31 -10.42
N ALA A 151 -16.07 2.15 -10.20
CA ALA A 151 -15.34 0.98 -9.68
C ALA A 151 -14.31 0.41 -10.67
N TYR A 152 -14.46 0.67 -11.96
CA TYR A 152 -13.58 0.22 -13.04
C TYR A 152 -12.65 1.34 -13.51
N GLU A 153 -13.14 2.57 -13.59
CA GLU A 153 -12.37 3.73 -14.06
C GLU A 153 -11.73 4.55 -12.93
N GLY A 154 -12.01 4.23 -11.66
CA GLY A 154 -11.45 4.90 -10.50
C GLY A 154 -12.00 6.30 -10.25
N PHE A 155 -11.21 7.15 -9.60
CA PHE A 155 -11.60 8.52 -9.27
C PHE A 155 -11.24 9.49 -10.39
N THR A 156 -12.14 10.43 -10.66
CA THR A 156 -11.82 11.65 -11.39
C THR A 156 -11.60 12.77 -10.38
N LEU A 157 -10.45 13.42 -10.47
CA LEU A 157 -9.95 14.42 -9.53
C LEU A 157 -9.73 15.75 -10.25
N THR A 158 -10.03 16.86 -9.58
CA THR A 158 -9.59 18.19 -10.01
C THR A 158 -8.59 18.74 -9.01
N ILE A 159 -7.39 19.07 -9.47
CA ILE A 159 -6.33 19.68 -8.67
C ILE A 159 -5.83 20.93 -9.39
N ASP A 160 -5.89 22.08 -8.73
CA ASP A 160 -5.53 23.40 -9.29
C ASP A 160 -6.22 23.70 -10.65
N GLY A 161 -7.44 23.19 -10.83
CA GLY A 161 -8.23 23.37 -12.06
C GLY A 161 -7.85 22.44 -13.23
N ASN A 162 -6.94 21.50 -13.02
CA ASN A 162 -6.60 20.46 -14.00
C ASN A 162 -7.23 19.13 -13.60
N VAL A 163 -7.62 18.33 -14.60
CA VAL A 163 -8.27 17.03 -14.41
C VAL A 163 -7.22 15.91 -14.36
N TYR A 164 -7.37 15.04 -13.36
CA TYR A 164 -6.56 13.85 -13.15
C TYR A 164 -7.45 12.63 -12.93
N TYR A 165 -6.92 11.46 -13.28
CA TYR A 165 -7.54 10.17 -13.04
C TYR A 165 -6.69 9.38 -12.05
N LEU A 166 -7.35 8.76 -11.07
CA LEU A 166 -6.75 7.87 -10.08
C LEU A 166 -7.44 6.52 -10.14
N MET A 167 -6.79 5.53 -10.73
CA MET A 167 -7.39 4.24 -11.08
C MET A 167 -6.76 3.11 -10.27
N ASN A 168 -7.50 2.04 -9.97
CA ASN A 168 -6.87 0.79 -9.52
C ASN A 168 -6.31 0.04 -10.74
N GLY A 169 -5.00 -0.08 -10.82
CA GLY A 169 -4.28 -0.84 -11.83
C GLY A 169 -4.18 -2.34 -11.51
N ASP A 170 -4.55 -2.77 -10.30
CA ASP A 170 -4.54 -4.19 -9.92
C ASP A 170 -5.92 -4.84 -10.11
N TYR A 171 -6.01 -5.70 -11.13
CA TYR A 171 -7.20 -6.48 -11.46
C TYR A 171 -7.28 -7.81 -10.70
N SER A 172 -6.30 -8.10 -9.84
CA SER A 172 -6.16 -9.37 -9.08
C SER A 172 -6.78 -9.31 -7.69
N GLY A 173 -7.20 -8.12 -7.23
CA GLY A 173 -7.85 -7.93 -5.94
C GLY A 173 -7.05 -7.12 -4.90
N GLY A 174 -5.84 -6.66 -5.23
CA GLY A 174 -5.11 -5.67 -4.44
C GLY A 174 -5.42 -4.23 -4.85
N VAL A 175 -4.76 -3.26 -4.21
CA VAL A 175 -4.83 -1.84 -4.56
C VAL A 175 -3.45 -1.38 -5.02
N SER A 176 -3.33 -1.14 -6.33
CA SER A 176 -2.14 -0.57 -6.94
C SER A 176 -2.58 0.60 -7.81
N LEU A 177 -2.37 1.83 -7.38
CA LEU A 177 -2.97 2.97 -8.06
C LEU A 177 -2.19 3.38 -9.30
N ALA A 178 -2.89 4.00 -10.24
CA ALA A 178 -2.34 4.75 -11.36
C ALA A 178 -2.88 6.17 -11.34
N PHE A 179 -1.98 7.14 -11.45
CA PHE A 179 -2.27 8.57 -11.42
C PHE A 179 -1.86 9.20 -12.75
N MET A 180 -2.80 9.86 -13.43
CA MET A 180 -2.53 10.46 -14.74
C MET A 180 -3.30 11.74 -14.97
N SER A 181 -2.73 12.69 -15.70
CA SER A 181 -3.46 13.87 -16.17
C SER A 181 -4.33 13.53 -17.39
N GLU A 182 -5.38 14.32 -17.63
CA GLU A 182 -6.27 14.15 -18.78
C GLU A 182 -5.54 14.18 -20.14
N ASP A 183 -4.50 15.00 -20.25
CA ASP A 183 -3.67 15.14 -21.44
C ASP A 183 -2.51 14.13 -21.51
N TYR A 184 -2.41 13.23 -20.53
CA TYR A 184 -1.35 12.23 -20.38
C TYR A 184 0.06 12.82 -20.32
N SER A 185 0.21 14.10 -19.98
CA SER A 185 1.52 14.73 -19.77
C SER A 185 2.18 14.28 -18.45
N ILE A 186 1.36 13.90 -17.47
CA ILE A 186 1.76 13.32 -16.18
C ILE A 186 1.19 11.91 -16.11
N ILE A 187 2.04 10.91 -15.85
CA ILE A 187 1.63 9.51 -15.71
C ILE A 187 2.50 8.85 -14.65
N GLY A 188 1.87 8.14 -13.72
CA GLY A 188 2.50 7.19 -12.83
C GLY A 188 1.57 6.00 -12.59
N SER A 189 2.15 4.86 -12.27
CA SER A 189 1.42 3.61 -12.02
C SER A 189 2.20 2.77 -11.03
N GLY A 190 1.53 1.90 -10.30
CA GLY A 190 2.19 1.09 -9.29
C GLY A 190 2.36 1.84 -7.98
N PHE A 191 1.47 2.79 -7.66
CA PHE A 191 1.44 3.40 -6.33
C PHE A 191 0.89 2.36 -5.36
N ILE A 192 1.67 1.99 -4.35
CA ILE A 192 1.33 0.91 -3.43
C ILE A 192 0.86 1.52 -2.13
N LYS A 193 -0.18 0.92 -1.55
CA LYS A 193 -0.71 1.31 -0.25
C LYS A 193 0.33 1.04 0.84
N ASP A 194 0.74 2.08 1.53
CA ASP A 194 1.56 1.99 2.72
C ASP A 194 0.80 1.18 3.76
N SER A 195 1.43 0.14 4.30
CA SER A 195 0.79 -0.85 5.18
C SER A 195 0.50 -0.33 6.60
N THR A 196 0.77 0.94 6.87
CA THR A 196 0.62 1.59 8.18
C THR A 196 -0.70 2.37 8.24
N GLY A 197 -1.78 1.69 8.61
CA GLY A 197 -3.03 2.36 8.93
C GLY A 197 -2.91 3.15 10.24
N GLU A 198 -2.57 4.44 10.17
CA GLU A 198 -2.85 5.41 11.23
C GLU A 198 -3.48 6.69 10.67
N GLU A 199 -4.40 7.26 11.46
CA GLU A 199 -5.01 8.58 11.23
C GLU A 199 -3.94 9.67 11.00
N PRO A 200 -4.26 10.73 10.22
CA PRO A 200 -3.29 11.77 9.91
C PRO A 200 -3.02 12.62 11.16
N GLY A 201 -1.88 12.37 11.81
CA GLY A 201 -1.44 13.19 12.95
C GLY A 201 -0.51 12.50 13.93
N GLY A 202 0.52 11.80 13.46
CA GLY A 202 1.62 11.30 14.28
C GLY A 202 2.88 11.34 13.43
N GLU A 203 3.99 11.79 14.01
CA GLU A 203 5.30 11.69 13.36
C GLU A 203 5.54 10.23 12.97
N ASP A 204 5.83 10.03 11.69
CA ASP A 204 6.09 8.77 10.99
C ASP A 204 7.02 7.84 11.80
N PRO A 205 6.51 6.77 12.43
CA PRO A 205 7.38 5.68 12.84
C PRO A 205 7.69 4.85 11.58
N GLU A 206 8.97 4.63 11.30
CA GLU A 206 9.42 3.85 10.14
C GLU A 206 8.54 2.60 9.91
N PRO A 207 8.18 2.28 8.64
CA PRO A 207 7.25 1.21 8.33
C PRO A 207 7.76 -0.12 8.89
N SER A 208 7.17 -0.59 9.99
CA SER A 208 7.53 -1.88 10.57
C SER A 208 6.80 -2.99 9.83
N VAL A 209 7.45 -3.63 8.87
CA VAL A 209 6.96 -4.88 8.27
C VAL A 209 6.90 -5.94 9.37
N THR A 210 5.70 -6.46 9.65
CA THR A 210 5.53 -7.51 10.66
C THR A 210 5.90 -8.87 10.06
N ILE A 211 6.94 -9.50 10.58
CA ILE A 211 7.41 -10.81 10.13
C ILE A 211 6.48 -11.92 10.65
N PRO A 212 5.93 -12.80 9.79
CA PRO A 212 5.10 -13.91 10.23
C PRO A 212 5.89 -14.90 11.09
N ALA A 213 5.25 -15.40 12.15
CA ALA A 213 5.90 -16.22 13.15
C ALA A 213 6.47 -17.55 12.60
N GLU A 214 5.91 -18.08 11.51
CA GLU A 214 6.45 -19.27 10.86
C GLU A 214 7.85 -19.07 10.27
N TYR A 215 8.20 -17.84 9.87
CA TYR A 215 9.50 -17.51 9.30
C TYR A 215 10.58 -17.31 10.37
N ILE A 216 10.21 -17.07 11.63
CA ILE A 216 11.19 -16.90 12.72
C ILE A 216 12.04 -18.16 12.82
N GLY A 217 13.36 -18.00 12.84
CA GLY A 217 14.29 -19.12 12.84
C GLY A 217 15.64 -18.80 12.24
N ILE A 218 16.54 -19.78 12.34
CA ILE A 218 17.82 -19.79 11.62
C ILE A 218 17.70 -20.76 10.47
N PHE A 219 18.11 -20.35 9.28
CA PHE A 219 18.07 -21.15 8.07
C PHE A 219 19.46 -21.23 7.46
N SER A 220 19.79 -22.38 6.88
CA SER A 220 21.07 -22.58 6.22
C SER A 220 20.91 -23.26 4.87
N GLY A 221 21.83 -22.96 3.96
CA GLY A 221 21.89 -23.53 2.62
C GLY A 221 23.16 -23.15 1.87
N GLU A 222 23.15 -23.38 0.55
CA GLU A 222 24.22 -22.94 -0.34
C GLU A 222 23.62 -22.18 -1.53
N LEU A 223 24.33 -21.15 -1.99
CA LEU A 223 24.06 -20.45 -3.23
C LEU A 223 24.31 -21.39 -4.41
N THR A 224 23.28 -21.57 -5.23
CA THR A 224 23.32 -22.28 -6.51
C THR A 224 23.94 -21.45 -7.63
N SER A 225 23.94 -20.11 -7.50
CA SER A 225 24.58 -19.15 -8.40
C SER A 225 25.13 -17.96 -7.60
N GLY A 226 26.26 -17.43 -8.06
CA GLY A 226 26.91 -16.25 -7.48
C GLY A 226 27.60 -16.51 -6.14
N THR A 227 27.98 -15.42 -5.47
CA THR A 227 28.54 -15.39 -4.12
C THR A 227 27.96 -14.20 -3.38
N PHE A 228 27.71 -14.34 -2.08
CA PHE A 228 27.31 -13.25 -1.21
C PHE A 228 28.47 -12.95 -0.26
N TYR A 229 29.09 -11.78 -0.41
CA TYR A 229 30.37 -11.40 0.24
C TYR A 229 31.45 -12.50 0.16
N ASP A 230 31.76 -12.96 -1.04
CA ASP A 230 32.76 -14.02 -1.33
C ASP A 230 32.44 -15.42 -0.77
N GLU A 231 31.27 -15.62 -0.18
CA GLU A 231 30.81 -16.91 0.34
C GLU A 231 29.70 -17.52 -0.53
N THR A 232 29.70 -18.85 -0.61
CA THR A 232 28.59 -19.62 -1.21
C THR A 232 27.70 -20.24 -0.16
N ALA A 233 28.16 -20.36 1.09
CA ALA A 233 27.31 -20.75 2.20
C ALA A 233 26.40 -19.57 2.57
N ILE A 234 25.15 -19.86 2.90
CA ILE A 234 24.21 -18.85 3.37
C ILE A 234 23.60 -19.26 4.69
N GLU A 235 23.59 -18.33 5.63
CA GLU A 235 22.88 -18.38 6.89
C GLU A 235 21.91 -17.20 6.94
N ILE A 236 20.64 -17.49 7.15
CA ILE A 236 19.58 -16.48 7.25
C ILE A 236 19.03 -16.56 8.66
N THR A 237 19.08 -15.46 9.40
CA THR A 237 18.44 -15.37 10.71
C THR A 237 17.25 -14.44 10.61
N ILE A 238 16.07 -14.95 10.94
CA ILE A 238 14.81 -14.21 10.93
C ILE A 238 14.30 -14.12 12.36
N THR A 239 14.10 -12.91 12.85
CA THR A 239 13.46 -12.62 14.14
C THR A 239 12.05 -12.07 13.92
N ALA A 240 11.38 -11.59 14.97
CA ALA A 240 10.08 -10.94 14.82
C ALA A 240 10.16 -9.55 14.13
N SER A 241 11.35 -8.95 14.06
CA SER A 241 11.56 -7.59 13.56
C SER A 241 12.73 -7.43 12.59
N THR A 242 13.62 -8.42 12.47
CA THR A 242 14.84 -8.31 11.67
C THR A 242 15.07 -9.56 10.82
N ILE A 243 15.69 -9.36 9.64
CA ILE A 243 16.22 -10.41 8.79
C ILE A 243 17.69 -10.12 8.57
N THR A 244 18.56 -11.10 8.81
CA THR A 244 19.99 -11.01 8.49
C THR A 244 20.41 -12.10 7.52
N ILE A 245 21.29 -11.76 6.58
CA ILE A 245 21.90 -12.68 5.62
C ILE A 245 23.41 -12.69 5.88
N ASN A 246 23.97 -13.83 6.29
CA ASN A 246 25.37 -13.97 6.72
C ASN A 246 25.79 -12.87 7.73
N GLY A 247 24.88 -12.54 8.66
CA GLY A 247 25.09 -11.51 9.67
C GLY A 247 24.94 -10.05 9.20
N LYS A 248 24.60 -9.82 7.93
CA LYS A 248 24.22 -8.49 7.42
C LYS A 248 22.74 -8.26 7.56
N GLU A 249 22.37 -7.24 8.32
CA GLU A 249 20.97 -6.81 8.49
C GLU A 249 20.43 -6.29 7.16
N ALA A 250 19.25 -6.79 6.78
CA ALA A 250 18.54 -6.35 5.61
C ALA A 250 17.45 -5.36 5.99
N THR A 251 17.32 -4.28 5.23
CA THR A 251 16.15 -3.41 5.31
C THR A 251 14.99 -4.12 4.62
N ILE A 252 13.93 -4.42 5.36
CA ILE A 252 12.73 -5.06 4.84
C ILE A 252 11.87 -3.98 4.18
N THR A 253 11.75 -4.00 2.85
CA THR A 253 10.99 -2.98 2.11
C THR A 253 9.57 -3.40 1.81
N ALA A 254 9.32 -4.71 1.72
CA ALA A 254 7.98 -5.26 1.52
C ALA A 254 7.87 -6.69 2.04
N TYR A 255 6.64 -7.12 2.30
CA TYR A 255 6.27 -8.52 2.52
C TYR A 255 4.92 -8.81 1.84
N ASP A 256 4.87 -9.90 1.09
CA ASP A 256 3.66 -10.49 0.52
C ASP A 256 3.59 -11.98 0.84
N GLU A 257 2.39 -12.51 1.11
CA GLU A 257 2.23 -13.92 1.48
C GLU A 257 2.65 -14.89 0.36
N THR A 258 2.58 -14.46 -0.90
CA THR A 258 2.91 -15.24 -2.10
C THR A 258 4.33 -14.98 -2.57
N GLU A 259 4.76 -13.72 -2.57
CA GLU A 259 6.05 -13.28 -3.12
C GLU A 259 7.17 -13.20 -2.07
N GLY A 260 6.84 -13.33 -0.79
CA GLY A 260 7.79 -13.30 0.32
C GLY A 260 8.26 -11.89 0.67
N PHE A 261 9.50 -11.78 1.15
CA PHE A 261 10.11 -10.50 1.55
C PHE A 261 10.90 -9.90 0.41
N THR A 262 10.76 -8.58 0.24
CA THR A 262 11.71 -7.75 -0.51
C THR A 262 12.66 -7.11 0.48
N LEU A 263 13.95 -7.26 0.21
CA LEU A 263 15.05 -6.91 1.10
C LEU A 263 16.02 -5.97 0.37
N MET A 264 16.54 -4.98 1.08
CA MET A 264 17.64 -4.14 0.62
C MET A 264 18.88 -4.38 1.49
N ILE A 265 20.01 -4.68 0.84
CA ILE A 265 21.31 -4.84 1.49
C ILE A 265 22.34 -4.09 0.65
N ASP A 266 23.05 -3.13 1.24
CA ASP A 266 24.02 -2.26 0.55
C ASP A 266 23.47 -1.65 -0.77
N ASP A 267 22.25 -1.10 -0.74
CA ASP A 267 21.53 -0.55 -1.91
C ASP A 267 21.22 -1.55 -3.04
N VAL A 268 21.35 -2.85 -2.79
CA VAL A 268 20.98 -3.93 -3.73
C VAL A 268 19.71 -4.63 -3.26
N GLU A 269 18.78 -4.83 -4.19
CA GLU A 269 17.50 -5.50 -3.94
C GLU A 269 17.63 -7.02 -4.03
N PHE A 270 17.06 -7.70 -3.02
CA PHE A 270 16.96 -9.15 -2.91
C PHE A 270 15.53 -9.59 -2.58
N TYR A 271 15.19 -10.81 -2.97
CA TYR A 271 13.94 -11.48 -2.63
C TYR A 271 14.21 -12.69 -1.75
N LEU A 272 13.40 -12.86 -0.70
CA LEU A 272 13.41 -14.02 0.19
C LEU A 272 12.00 -14.59 0.30
N TYR A 273 11.74 -15.75 -0.29
CA TYR A 273 10.37 -16.29 -0.32
C TYR A 273 10.31 -17.79 -0.07
N ASN A 274 9.15 -18.26 0.39
CA ASN A 274 8.89 -19.67 0.59
C ASN A 274 8.56 -20.36 -0.74
N MET A 275 9.36 -21.36 -1.11
CA MET A 275 9.16 -22.18 -2.30
C MET A 275 8.30 -23.42 -2.06
N ASP A 276 7.98 -23.73 -0.80
CA ASP A 276 7.22 -24.93 -0.46
C ASP A 276 5.71 -24.67 -0.55
N TYR A 277 5.14 -25.01 -1.70
CA TYR A 277 3.70 -24.92 -1.97
C TYR A 277 2.86 -25.98 -1.22
N ASP A 278 3.48 -26.98 -0.60
CA ASP A 278 2.81 -28.06 0.13
C ASP A 278 2.70 -27.76 1.65
N GLY A 279 3.05 -26.54 2.07
CA GLY A 279 2.84 -26.02 3.43
C GLY A 279 4.01 -26.26 4.40
N GLY A 280 5.18 -26.62 3.89
CA GLY A 280 6.43 -26.50 4.66
C GLY A 280 7.08 -25.11 4.48
N LEU A 281 8.31 -24.98 4.96
CA LEU A 281 9.08 -23.76 4.87
C LEU A 281 10.46 -24.05 4.30
N VAL A 282 10.62 -23.76 3.02
CA VAL A 282 11.88 -23.90 2.28
C VAL A 282 12.12 -22.60 1.54
N LEU A 283 13.19 -21.88 1.88
CA LEU A 283 13.41 -20.54 1.39
C LEU A 283 14.22 -20.53 0.08
N ALA A 284 13.93 -19.56 -0.76
CA ALA A 284 14.82 -19.09 -1.82
C ALA A 284 15.29 -17.67 -1.51
N PHE A 285 16.57 -17.41 -1.75
CA PHE A 285 17.19 -16.10 -1.64
C PHE A 285 17.79 -15.71 -2.99
N MET A 286 17.44 -14.55 -3.54
CA MET A 286 17.96 -14.14 -4.84
C MET A 286 18.10 -12.63 -4.98
N SER A 287 19.09 -12.17 -5.74
CA SER A 287 19.17 -10.78 -6.17
C SER A 287 18.15 -10.49 -7.27
N ALA A 288 17.72 -9.24 -7.41
CA ALA A 288 16.73 -8.84 -8.43
C ALA A 288 17.19 -9.10 -9.88
N ASP A 289 18.50 -9.13 -10.12
CA ASP A 289 19.12 -9.46 -11.41
C ASP A 289 19.41 -10.96 -11.59
N TYR A 290 19.10 -11.79 -10.58
CA TYR A 290 19.32 -13.23 -10.54
C TYR A 290 20.80 -13.67 -10.65
N GLU A 291 21.77 -12.79 -10.43
CA GLU A 291 23.19 -13.18 -10.39
C GLU A 291 23.50 -14.03 -9.15
N ILE A 292 22.87 -13.69 -8.02
CA ILE A 292 22.94 -14.43 -6.75
C ILE A 292 21.64 -15.22 -6.60
N THR A 293 21.75 -16.53 -6.35
CA THR A 293 20.58 -17.38 -6.15
C THR A 293 20.91 -18.53 -5.21
N GLY A 294 20.24 -18.61 -4.06
CA GLY A 294 20.18 -19.75 -3.16
C GLY A 294 18.80 -20.38 -3.20
N LEU A 295 18.76 -21.69 -3.33
CA LEU A 295 17.54 -22.50 -3.34
C LEU A 295 17.65 -23.55 -2.24
N ASP A 296 16.52 -24.12 -1.84
CA ASP A 296 16.46 -25.20 -0.84
C ASP A 296 17.10 -24.82 0.50
N ILE A 297 16.96 -23.56 0.92
CA ILE A 297 17.45 -23.05 2.21
C ILE A 297 16.48 -23.53 3.30
N THR A 298 16.99 -24.26 4.29
CA THR A 298 16.13 -24.98 5.26
C THR A 298 16.37 -24.52 6.68
N LYS A 299 15.30 -24.55 7.49
CA LYS A 299 15.35 -24.18 8.91
C LYS A 299 16.22 -25.16 9.70
N ASP A 300 17.21 -24.65 10.43
CA ASP A 300 17.97 -25.42 11.39
C ASP A 300 17.06 -25.78 12.57
N SER A 301 16.74 -27.07 12.69
CA SER A 301 15.86 -27.58 13.73
C SER A 301 16.56 -27.77 15.08
N THR A 302 17.87 -27.50 15.14
CA THR A 302 18.71 -27.72 16.33
C THR A 302 19.12 -26.43 17.04
N SER A 303 18.92 -25.28 16.40
CA SER A 303 19.11 -23.96 16.99
C SER A 303 17.92 -23.56 17.89
N GLU A 304 18.19 -22.81 18.95
CA GLU A 304 17.13 -22.10 19.68
C GLU A 304 16.50 -21.03 18.77
N GLU A 305 15.19 -20.78 18.92
CA GLU A 305 14.51 -19.73 18.15
C GLU A 305 15.17 -18.37 18.46
N PRO A 306 15.51 -17.58 17.42
CA PRO A 306 16.18 -16.31 17.62
C PRO A 306 15.22 -15.32 18.32
N VAL A 307 15.71 -14.64 19.34
CA VAL A 307 14.95 -13.65 20.11
C VAL A 307 15.04 -12.30 19.40
N ALA A 308 13.91 -11.61 19.21
CA ALA A 308 13.90 -10.26 18.65
C ALA A 308 14.78 -9.33 19.51
N GLY A 309 15.72 -8.64 18.86
CA GLY A 309 16.58 -7.66 19.51
C GLY A 309 15.86 -6.35 19.78
N ASP A 310 16.33 -5.58 20.76
CA ASP A 310 15.91 -4.19 20.94
C ASP A 310 16.40 -3.26 19.80
N ALA A 311 15.92 -2.02 19.81
CA ALA A 311 16.19 -1.02 18.77
C ALA A 311 17.67 -0.65 18.60
N LEU A 312 18.55 -1.02 19.54
CA LEU A 312 19.99 -0.78 19.41
C LEU A 312 20.72 -1.93 18.72
N GLN A 313 20.06 -3.09 18.54
CA GLN A 313 20.67 -4.26 17.90
C GLN A 313 21.41 -3.87 16.62
N GLY A 314 22.66 -4.33 16.51
CA GLY A 314 23.50 -4.08 15.34
C GLY A 314 24.81 -3.37 15.68
N THR A 315 25.50 -2.96 14.61
CA THR A 315 26.81 -2.31 14.68
C THR A 315 26.67 -0.82 14.43
N TRP A 316 27.38 -0.02 15.22
CA TRP A 316 27.33 1.42 15.20
C TRP A 316 28.75 1.96 15.17
N GLU A 317 29.07 2.82 14.21
CA GLU A 317 30.43 3.30 13.98
C GLU A 317 30.48 4.83 13.97
N ASP A 318 31.56 5.40 14.52
CA ASP A 318 31.86 6.83 14.44
C ASP A 318 32.85 7.15 13.30
N ASP A 319 33.04 8.44 13.00
CA ASP A 319 33.98 8.90 11.95
C ASP A 319 35.45 8.50 12.18
N ASN A 320 35.80 8.00 13.38
CA ASN A 320 37.16 7.61 13.75
C ASN A 320 37.36 6.09 13.73
N GLY A 321 36.33 5.31 13.35
CA GLY A 321 36.37 3.85 13.31
C GLY A 321 36.22 3.18 14.68
N ASN A 322 35.71 3.90 15.69
CA ASN A 322 35.27 3.30 16.94
C ASN A 322 33.92 2.62 16.71
N VAL A 323 33.72 1.46 17.32
CA VAL A 323 32.53 0.63 17.08
C VAL A 323 31.85 0.27 18.38
N PHE A 324 30.53 0.46 18.43
CA PHE A 324 29.66 -0.23 19.37
C PHE A 324 28.94 -1.36 18.64
N TYR A 325 28.82 -2.51 19.30
CA TYR A 325 27.93 -3.58 18.89
C TYR A 325 26.97 -3.88 20.04
N PHE A 326 25.68 -3.94 19.73
CA PHE A 326 24.64 -4.37 20.67
C PHE A 326 23.99 -5.65 20.13
N ASP A 327 23.81 -6.64 21.00
CA ASP A 327 23.19 -7.91 20.65
C ASP A 327 21.66 -7.86 20.63
N GLY A 328 21.06 -6.76 21.08
CA GLY A 328 19.62 -6.57 21.21
C GLY A 328 19.00 -7.22 22.45
N GLN A 329 19.80 -7.83 23.31
CA GLN A 329 19.38 -8.61 24.48
C GLN A 329 20.03 -8.13 25.78
N GLY A 330 20.66 -6.96 25.76
CA GLY A 330 21.30 -6.34 26.92
C GLY A 330 22.79 -6.63 27.06
N ALA A 331 23.47 -7.17 26.04
CA ALA A 331 24.92 -7.30 25.99
C ALA A 331 25.54 -6.71 24.71
N GLY A 332 26.81 -6.34 24.79
CA GLY A 332 27.49 -5.71 23.67
C GLY A 332 28.98 -5.56 23.89
N TYR A 333 29.65 -4.93 22.93
CA TYR A 333 31.04 -4.53 23.10
C TYR A 333 31.31 -3.15 22.48
N TYR A 334 32.30 -2.46 23.04
CA TYR A 334 32.88 -1.25 22.48
C TYR A 334 34.30 -1.55 22.00
N ASN A 335 34.64 -1.14 20.78
CA ASN A 335 35.95 -1.31 20.19
C ASN A 335 36.53 0.02 19.73
N ASN A 336 37.67 0.41 20.29
CA ASN A 336 38.44 1.61 19.91
C ASN A 336 39.89 1.27 19.51
N GLY A 337 40.11 0.07 18.99
CA GLY A 337 41.41 -0.57 18.83
C GLY A 337 41.66 -1.67 19.87
N GLU A 338 40.93 -1.66 20.99
CA GLU A 338 40.79 -2.75 21.96
C GLU A 338 39.29 -2.98 22.23
N SER A 339 38.89 -4.24 22.44
CA SER A 339 37.48 -4.61 22.65
C SER A 339 37.14 -4.69 24.14
N TYR A 340 36.03 -4.08 24.52
CA TYR A 340 35.52 -4.00 25.88
C TYR A 340 34.06 -4.47 25.92
N ASP A 341 33.84 -5.66 26.48
CA ASP A 341 32.50 -6.21 26.64
C ASP A 341 31.73 -5.42 27.71
N PHE A 342 30.42 -5.27 27.51
CA PHE A 342 29.52 -4.62 28.45
C PHE A 342 28.13 -5.25 28.47
N THR A 343 27.38 -4.95 29.52
CA THR A 343 25.92 -5.11 29.56
C THR A 343 25.24 -3.75 29.50
N TYR A 344 24.02 -3.71 29.00
CA TYR A 344 23.27 -2.47 28.87
C TYR A 344 21.78 -2.62 29.21
N SER A 345 21.14 -1.48 29.47
CA SER A 345 19.69 -1.37 29.63
C SER A 345 19.19 -0.05 29.06
N ILE A 346 18.05 -0.10 28.39
CA ILE A 346 17.40 1.07 27.77
C ILE A 346 16.32 1.60 28.72
N ASN A 347 16.36 2.91 29.00
CA ASN A 347 15.30 3.63 29.71
C ASN A 347 14.96 4.90 28.91
N ASP A 348 13.77 4.92 28.33
CA ASP A 348 13.35 5.94 27.35
C ASP A 348 14.43 6.11 26.26
N ASN A 349 14.93 7.32 26.03
CA ASN A 349 15.97 7.62 25.05
C ASN A 349 17.40 7.46 25.59
N THR A 350 17.59 6.90 26.78
CA THR A 350 18.91 6.77 27.41
C THR A 350 19.31 5.30 27.61
N VAL A 351 20.57 5.00 27.32
CA VAL A 351 21.16 3.67 27.51
C VAL A 351 22.21 3.75 28.60
N SER A 352 22.03 2.91 29.62
CA SER A 352 23.03 2.71 30.67
C SER A 352 23.94 1.55 30.29
N ILE A 353 25.25 1.75 30.34
CA ILE A 353 26.27 0.74 30.01
C ILE A 353 27.08 0.39 31.26
N GLU A 354 27.33 -0.89 31.47
CA GLU A 354 28.23 -1.42 32.50
C GLU A 354 29.28 -2.32 31.85
N PHE A 355 30.54 -1.88 31.81
CA PHE A 355 31.64 -2.65 31.25
C PHE A 355 32.04 -3.81 32.16
N ALA A 356 32.29 -4.98 31.58
CA ALA A 356 32.70 -6.19 32.30
C ALA A 356 34.12 -6.07 32.89
N SER A 357 34.93 -5.15 32.37
CA SER A 357 36.29 -4.88 32.83
C SER A 357 36.48 -3.39 33.12
N SER A 358 37.57 -3.04 33.83
CA SER A 358 37.87 -1.65 34.15
C SER A 358 38.04 -0.83 32.88
N PHE A 359 37.09 0.07 32.63
CA PHE A 359 37.13 1.04 31.56
C PHE A 359 37.28 2.45 32.14
N GLN A 360 38.02 3.32 31.47
CA GLN A 360 38.44 4.61 32.05
C GLN A 360 37.33 5.67 32.09
N TYR A 361 36.23 5.44 31.37
CA TYR A 361 35.11 6.37 31.25
C TYR A 361 33.83 5.75 31.79
N GLU A 362 32.99 6.55 32.43
CA GLU A 362 31.55 6.28 32.50
C GLU A 362 30.92 6.65 31.16
N VAL A 363 30.09 5.77 30.60
CA VAL A 363 29.49 5.96 29.28
C VAL A 363 27.98 6.04 29.41
N THR A 364 27.41 7.14 28.90
CA THR A 364 25.97 7.31 28.74
C THR A 364 25.66 7.49 27.27
N ILE A 365 24.70 6.73 26.75
CA ILE A 365 24.25 6.88 25.37
C ILE A 365 22.86 7.52 25.35
N THR A 366 22.65 8.43 24.41
CA THR A 366 21.35 9.03 24.12
C THR A 366 21.01 8.83 22.65
N ILE A 367 19.87 8.17 22.40
CA ILE A 367 19.31 7.98 21.05
C ILE A 367 18.72 9.31 20.57
N GLN A 368 19.19 9.78 19.42
CA GLN A 368 18.75 11.03 18.80
C GLN A 368 17.55 10.79 17.88
N GLU A 369 16.76 11.84 17.63
CA GLU A 369 15.62 11.79 16.69
C GLU A 369 16.05 11.54 15.25
N ASP A 370 17.31 11.85 14.90
CA ASP A 370 17.87 11.66 13.55
C ASP A 370 18.40 10.24 13.28
N GLY A 371 18.09 9.27 14.16
CA GLY A 371 18.53 7.88 14.03
C GLY A 371 19.98 7.62 14.41
N THR A 372 20.73 8.64 14.84
CA THR A 372 22.07 8.45 15.43
C THR A 372 21.98 8.20 16.93
N PHE A 373 23.05 7.70 17.54
CA PHE A 373 23.19 7.84 19.00
C PHE A 373 24.46 8.60 19.36
N SER A 374 24.32 9.39 20.44
CA SER A 374 25.39 10.17 21.03
C SER A 374 25.92 9.43 22.25
N ALA A 375 27.21 9.09 22.26
CA ALA A 375 27.87 8.50 23.42
C ALA A 375 28.71 9.57 24.12
N TYR A 376 28.34 9.87 25.37
CA TYR A 376 29.09 10.74 26.27
C TYR A 376 30.02 9.90 27.14
N PHE A 377 31.32 10.17 27.06
CA PHE A 377 32.39 9.53 27.82
C PHE A 377 32.87 10.50 28.90
N ASP A 378 32.76 10.10 30.17
CA ASP A 378 33.14 10.91 31.33
C ASP A 378 34.25 10.25 32.15
N ASP A 379 35.42 10.89 32.24
CA ASP A 379 36.52 10.52 33.14
C ASP A 379 36.72 11.56 34.28
N TYR A 380 35.76 12.45 34.48
CA TYR A 380 35.77 13.60 35.40
C TYR A 380 36.68 14.78 35.01
N ASP A 381 37.70 14.57 34.17
CA ASP A 381 38.71 15.58 33.87
C ASP A 381 38.56 16.17 32.45
N TYR A 382 38.24 15.34 31.46
CA TYR A 382 38.14 15.69 30.04
C TYR A 382 37.02 14.93 29.32
N PRO A 383 35.75 15.19 29.67
CA PRO A 383 34.64 14.51 29.02
C PRO A 383 34.53 14.90 27.55
N PHE A 384 34.07 13.95 26.73
CA PHE A 384 33.82 14.16 25.31
C PHE A 384 32.61 13.36 24.83
N THR A 385 32.13 13.72 23.65
CA THR A 385 30.98 13.09 23.01
C THR A 385 31.37 12.64 21.61
N LEU A 386 30.94 11.43 21.24
CA LEU A 386 31.07 10.88 19.90
C LEU A 386 29.67 10.57 19.37
N ILE A 387 29.47 10.76 18.06
CA ILE A 387 28.24 10.42 17.36
C ILE A 387 28.49 9.15 16.56
N PHE A 388 27.58 8.19 16.71
CA PHE A 388 27.63 6.92 16.01
C PHE A 388 26.43 6.79 15.08
N THR A 389 26.68 6.27 13.89
CA THR A 389 25.67 5.91 12.90
C THR A 389 25.58 4.41 12.79
N LYS A 390 24.35 3.88 12.66
CA LYS A 390 24.14 2.46 12.40
C LYS A 390 24.77 2.08 11.06
N GLN A 391 25.46 0.94 11.02
CA GLN A 391 26.11 0.37 9.84
C GLN A 391 25.21 -0.61 9.09
#